data_AF-A0A3P3W9C5-F1
#
_entry.id   AF-A0A3P3W9C5-F1
#
_cell.length_a   1.000
_cell.length_b   1.000
_cell.length_c   1.000
_cell.angle_alpha   90.00
_cell.angle_beta   90.00
_cell.angle_gamma   90.00
#
_symmetry.space_group_name_H-M   'P 1'
#
loop_
_entity.id
_entity.type
_entity.pdbx_description
1 polymer ?
#
loop_
_entity_poly.entity_id
_entity_poly.type
_entity_poly.pdbx_seq_one_letter_code
_entity_poly.pdbx_strand_id
1 'polypeptide(L)'
;MRKITFVFAFFTAVINAQTFPNPYCGITEPDEVVVEEITSISFNNVVINNINDTDVLIDFTATSVPVASGQTYSLKVYGNTQGNFDTNIVAFIDWNNNGVLNDAGEIYEVGTLTNSTGTDGIFVAMDIPVPTTANNATTRIRITKTYTDEESVAVINPCAISFSPFGFGEFPGYGQALDFILNVNTLSNPAFDAQSLSIYPVPAKNSLTITYKSAIGSLHIYNQLGQEVHKKTGLGPETTVDVSNLAVGVYILKLFNEKEAKTFKIFKE
;
A
#
# COMPACT_ATOMS: atom_id res chain seq x y z
N MET A 1 41.35 17.99 -41.32
CA MET A 1 40.62 17.34 -40.21
C MET A 1 39.29 18.04 -40.03
N ARG A 2 38.18 17.43 -40.45
CA ARG A 2 36.83 18.02 -40.38
C ARG A 2 36.32 17.85 -38.93
N LYS A 3 36.05 18.97 -38.26
CA LYS A 3 35.49 18.98 -36.90
C LYS A 3 34.01 18.57 -36.99
N ILE A 4 33.67 17.42 -36.40
CA ILE A 4 32.29 16.96 -36.24
C ILE A 4 31.79 17.55 -34.92
N THR A 5 30.92 18.54 -34.99
CA THR A 5 30.26 19.12 -33.82
C THR A 5 29.08 18.20 -33.45
N PHE A 6 29.20 17.48 -32.33
CA PHE A 6 28.10 16.74 -31.74
C PHE A 6 27.12 17.72 -31.07
N VAL A 7 25.90 17.82 -31.61
CA VAL A 7 24.80 18.52 -30.96
C VAL A 7 24.18 17.56 -29.95
N PHE A 8 24.41 17.82 -28.66
CA PHE A 8 23.69 17.15 -27.57
C PHE A 8 22.29 17.76 -27.48
N ALA A 9 21.28 17.03 -27.96
CA ALA A 9 19.89 17.38 -27.74
C ALA A 9 19.52 17.06 -26.29
N PHE A 10 19.37 18.08 -25.45
CA PHE A 10 18.75 17.95 -24.13
C PHE A 10 17.25 17.73 -24.33
N PHE A 11 16.81 16.47 -24.22
CA PHE A 11 15.39 16.15 -24.07
C PHE A 11 14.96 16.56 -22.66
N THR A 12 14.39 17.75 -22.52
CA THR A 12 13.65 18.11 -21.31
C THR A 12 12.36 17.31 -21.30
N ALA A 13 12.30 16.24 -20.50
CA ALA A 13 11.05 15.59 -20.20
C ALA A 13 10.19 16.57 -19.39
N VAL A 14 9.20 17.16 -20.05
CA VAL A 14 8.15 17.92 -19.37
C VAL A 14 7.31 16.89 -18.64
N ILE A 15 7.54 16.75 -17.33
CA ILE A 15 6.63 16.02 -16.45
C ILE A 15 5.37 16.89 -16.39
N ASN A 16 4.37 16.61 -17.22
CA ASN A 16 3.06 17.21 -17.05
C ASN A 16 2.50 16.68 -15.73
N ALA A 17 2.45 17.53 -14.70
CA ALA A 17 1.64 17.25 -13.53
C ALA A 17 0.19 17.13 -14.00
N GLN A 18 -0.36 15.92 -13.98
CA GLN A 18 -1.76 15.71 -14.33
C GLN A 18 -2.62 16.46 -13.30
N THR A 19 -3.55 17.28 -13.79
CA THR A 19 -4.49 18.01 -12.95
C THR A 19 -5.57 17.06 -12.46
N PHE A 20 -5.83 17.06 -11.16
CA PHE A 20 -6.95 16.33 -10.57
C PHE A 20 -8.27 16.61 -11.34
N PRO A 21 -9.09 15.59 -11.66
CA PRO A 21 -9.01 14.18 -11.24
C PRO A 21 -8.23 13.23 -12.17
N ASN A 22 -7.59 13.74 -13.24
CA ASN A 22 -6.83 12.92 -14.21
C ASN A 22 -5.81 11.99 -13.50
N PRO A 23 -5.68 10.71 -13.92
CA PRO A 23 -6.27 10.05 -15.09
C PRO A 23 -7.69 9.53 -14.93
N TYR A 24 -8.24 9.65 -13.72
CA TYR A 24 -9.57 9.15 -13.43
C TYR A 24 -10.65 10.13 -13.89
N CYS A 25 -11.84 9.60 -14.09
CA CYS A 25 -13.00 10.42 -14.43
C CYS A 25 -13.34 11.42 -13.31
N GLY A 26 -13.94 12.54 -13.69
CA GLY A 26 -14.68 13.39 -12.75
C GLY A 26 -16.08 12.83 -12.47
N ILE A 27 -16.88 13.57 -11.71
CA ILE A 27 -18.31 13.31 -11.59
C ILE A 27 -19.02 13.86 -12.83
N THR A 28 -19.93 13.06 -13.38
CA THR A 28 -20.75 13.38 -14.56
C THR A 28 -21.86 14.35 -14.15
N GLU A 29 -22.12 15.37 -14.97
CA GLU A 29 -23.05 16.48 -14.68
C GLU A 29 -22.89 17.06 -13.25
N PRO A 30 -21.67 17.48 -12.87
CA PRO A 30 -21.37 17.87 -11.49
C PRO A 30 -22.17 19.10 -11.02
N ASP A 31 -22.54 19.99 -11.94
CA ASP A 31 -23.33 21.20 -11.65
C ASP A 31 -24.81 20.90 -11.34
N GLU A 32 -25.28 19.67 -11.64
CA GLU A 32 -26.64 19.22 -11.35
C GLU A 32 -26.72 18.36 -10.06
N VAL A 33 -25.57 17.98 -9.49
CA VAL A 33 -25.49 17.24 -8.24
C VAL A 33 -25.60 18.20 -7.06
N VAL A 34 -26.46 17.88 -6.10
CA VAL A 34 -26.53 18.60 -4.83
C VAL A 34 -25.52 17.98 -3.86
N VAL A 35 -24.61 18.79 -3.33
CA VAL A 35 -23.56 18.27 -2.45
C VAL A 35 -24.13 17.88 -1.08
N GLU A 36 -23.88 16.64 -0.69
CA GLU A 36 -24.08 16.15 0.68
C GLU A 36 -22.82 15.44 1.15
N GLU A 37 -22.18 16.04 2.14
CA GLU A 37 -20.77 15.83 2.43
C GLU A 37 -20.45 14.44 3.02
N ILE A 38 -19.32 13.90 2.57
CA ILE A 38 -18.53 12.96 3.37
C ILE A 38 -17.78 13.81 4.38
N THR A 39 -17.99 13.60 5.69
CA THR A 39 -17.37 14.44 6.73
C THR A 39 -16.02 13.92 7.16
N SER A 40 -15.86 12.59 7.23
CA SER A 40 -14.60 11.97 7.64
C SER A 40 -14.45 10.56 7.09
N ILE A 41 -13.21 10.17 6.82
CA ILE A 41 -12.83 8.80 6.50
C ILE A 41 -11.75 8.37 7.48
N SER A 42 -11.86 7.14 7.98
CA SER A 42 -10.76 6.48 8.69
C SER A 42 -10.34 5.21 7.97
N PHE A 43 -9.05 5.13 7.61
CA PHE A 43 -8.48 3.93 6.99
C PHE A 43 -7.07 3.68 7.54
N ASN A 44 -6.83 2.47 8.03
CA ASN A 44 -5.59 2.10 8.74
C ASN A 44 -5.16 3.13 9.81
N ASN A 45 -6.10 3.57 10.65
CA ASN A 45 -5.91 4.59 11.70
C ASN A 45 -5.50 5.99 11.20
N VAL A 46 -5.39 6.21 9.89
CA VAL A 46 -5.29 7.56 9.32
C VAL A 46 -6.70 8.13 9.23
N VAL A 47 -6.88 9.38 9.65
CA VAL A 47 -8.16 10.08 9.61
C VAL A 47 -8.05 11.23 8.61
N ILE A 48 -8.97 11.27 7.66
CA ILE A 48 -9.14 12.33 6.67
C ILE A 48 -10.40 13.09 7.05
N ASN A 49 -10.26 14.36 7.44
CA ASN A 49 -11.40 15.22 7.76
C ASN A 49 -11.69 16.12 6.58
N ASN A 50 -12.95 16.16 6.16
CA ASN A 50 -13.42 17.00 5.08
C ASN A 50 -14.36 18.07 5.63
N ILE A 51 -14.09 19.31 5.27
CA ILE A 51 -14.92 20.48 5.59
C ILE A 51 -15.47 21.16 4.33
N ASN A 52 -15.18 20.60 3.15
CA ASN A 52 -15.66 21.10 1.88
C ASN A 52 -17.07 20.55 1.64
N ASP A 53 -18.04 21.45 1.65
CA ASP A 53 -19.47 21.20 1.45
C ASP A 53 -19.98 21.76 0.11
N THR A 54 -19.08 22.19 -0.77
CA THR A 54 -19.42 22.83 -2.06
C THR A 54 -18.99 22.03 -3.27
N ASP A 55 -17.84 21.36 -3.21
CA ASP A 55 -17.30 20.61 -4.34
C ASP A 55 -17.84 19.19 -4.32
N VAL A 56 -18.30 18.71 -5.48
CA VAL A 56 -18.85 17.35 -5.63
C VAL A 56 -17.76 16.28 -5.58
N LEU A 57 -16.52 16.61 -5.95
CA LEU A 57 -15.37 15.70 -5.96
C LEU A 57 -14.17 16.36 -5.32
N ILE A 58 -13.73 15.82 -4.19
CA ILE A 58 -12.67 16.41 -3.37
C ILE A 58 -11.32 15.73 -3.60
N ASP A 59 -10.27 16.55 -3.74
CA ASP A 59 -8.89 16.10 -3.87
C ASP A 59 -8.20 16.00 -2.49
N PHE A 60 -8.08 14.79 -1.96
CA PHE A 60 -7.21 14.44 -0.85
C PHE A 60 -6.00 13.59 -1.31
N THR A 61 -5.60 13.66 -2.58
CA THR A 61 -4.50 12.84 -3.12
C THR A 61 -3.13 13.18 -2.54
N ALA A 62 -2.98 14.34 -1.88
CA ALA A 62 -1.82 14.64 -1.06
C ALA A 62 -1.74 13.78 0.23
N THR A 63 -2.85 13.19 0.66
CA THR A 63 -2.91 12.27 1.80
C THR A 63 -2.63 10.85 1.33
N SER A 64 -1.60 10.23 1.91
CA SER A 64 -1.20 8.87 1.59
C SER A 64 -1.34 7.96 2.81
N VAL A 65 -2.17 6.93 2.68
CA VAL A 65 -2.42 5.94 3.73
C VAL A 65 -1.54 4.71 3.46
N PRO A 66 -0.60 4.35 4.36
CA PRO A 66 0.21 3.16 4.18
C PRO A 66 -0.65 1.91 4.36
N VAL A 67 -0.56 0.97 3.44
CA VAL A 67 -1.17 -0.36 3.57
C VAL A 67 -0.15 -1.42 3.15
N ALA A 68 -0.41 -2.68 3.48
CA ALA A 68 0.46 -3.79 3.11
C ALA A 68 -0.26 -4.86 2.28
N SER A 69 0.41 -5.35 1.24
CA SER A 69 -0.15 -6.38 0.36
C SER A 69 -0.46 -7.67 1.13
N GLY A 70 -1.62 -8.26 0.82
CA GLY A 70 -2.14 -9.45 1.52
C GLY A 70 -2.67 -9.21 2.92
N GLN A 71 -2.73 -7.97 3.41
CA GLN A 71 -3.39 -7.61 4.66
C GLN A 71 -4.80 -7.07 4.41
N THR A 72 -5.56 -6.97 5.49
CA THR A 72 -6.91 -6.41 5.49
C THR A 72 -6.97 -5.23 6.42
N TYR A 73 -7.60 -4.13 5.98
CA TYR A 73 -7.75 -2.91 6.75
C TYR A 73 -9.21 -2.50 6.80
N SER A 74 -9.66 -2.03 7.97
CA SER A 74 -11.03 -1.52 8.15
C SER A 74 -11.14 -0.09 7.62
N LEU A 75 -12.00 0.11 6.62
CA LEU A 75 -12.45 1.41 6.13
C LEU A 75 -13.69 1.82 6.92
N LYS A 76 -13.69 3.04 7.46
CA LYS A 76 -14.85 3.68 8.08
C LYS A 76 -15.15 4.98 7.37
N VAL A 77 -16.42 5.22 7.07
CA VAL A 77 -16.89 6.42 6.38
C VAL A 77 -18.00 7.08 7.19
N TYR A 78 -17.84 8.37 7.43
CA TYR A 78 -18.77 9.26 8.11
C TYR A 78 -19.29 10.28 7.09
N GLY A 79 -20.54 10.72 7.24
CA GLY A 79 -21.13 11.71 6.36
C GLY A 79 -22.45 12.23 6.90
N ASN A 80 -22.91 13.35 6.36
CA ASN A 80 -24.19 13.95 6.71
C ASN A 80 -25.24 13.50 5.70
N THR A 81 -26.32 12.86 6.16
CA THR A 81 -27.42 12.40 5.31
C THR A 81 -28.49 13.49 5.11
N GLN A 82 -28.26 14.71 5.58
CA GLN A 82 -29.16 15.86 5.46
C GLN A 82 -30.60 15.60 5.98
N GLY A 83 -30.71 14.74 7.00
CA GLY A 83 -31.97 14.33 7.61
C GLY A 83 -32.07 12.82 7.76
N ASN A 84 -33.30 12.34 8.00
CA ASN A 84 -33.61 10.92 8.11
C ASN A 84 -33.70 10.26 6.73
N PHE A 85 -32.55 10.25 6.04
CA PHE A 85 -32.36 9.69 4.71
C PHE A 85 -31.24 8.64 4.74
N ASP A 86 -31.22 7.84 3.69
CA ASP A 86 -30.22 6.80 3.45
C ASP A 86 -29.26 7.24 2.35
N THR A 87 -27.97 6.94 2.55
CA THR A 87 -26.94 7.17 1.56
C THR A 87 -26.07 5.93 1.41
N ASN A 88 -25.87 5.46 0.20
CA ASN A 88 -24.96 4.35 -0.10
C ASN A 88 -23.53 4.87 -0.17
N ILE A 89 -22.62 4.12 0.45
CA ILE A 89 -21.18 4.36 0.40
C ILE A 89 -20.53 3.28 -0.46
N VAL A 90 -19.81 3.70 -1.50
CA VAL A 90 -19.04 2.79 -2.35
C VAL A 90 -17.59 3.24 -2.40
N ALA A 91 -16.66 2.30 -2.22
CA ALA A 91 -15.23 2.52 -2.40
C ALA A 91 -14.76 1.88 -3.70
N PHE A 92 -13.92 2.61 -4.43
CA PHE A 92 -13.33 2.19 -5.69
C PHE A 92 -11.81 2.28 -5.56
N ILE A 93 -11.08 1.21 -5.83
CA ILE A 93 -9.63 1.15 -5.62
C ILE A 93 -8.93 0.53 -6.82
N ASP A 94 -8.13 1.32 -7.53
CA ASP A 94 -7.40 0.89 -8.74
C ASP A 94 -6.17 0.03 -8.37
N TRP A 95 -6.40 -1.16 -7.83
CA TRP A 95 -5.34 -2.06 -7.36
C TRP A 95 -4.33 -2.41 -8.45
N ASN A 96 -4.78 -2.47 -9.70
CA ASN A 96 -3.96 -2.83 -10.84
C ASN A 96 -3.24 -1.63 -11.50
N ASN A 97 -3.56 -0.40 -11.09
CA ASN A 97 -3.02 0.89 -11.56
C ASN A 97 -3.18 1.11 -13.06
N ASN A 98 -4.33 0.77 -13.64
CA ASN A 98 -4.61 0.99 -15.06
C ASN A 98 -5.37 2.30 -15.34
N GLY A 99 -5.71 3.08 -14.30
CA GLY A 99 -6.47 4.32 -14.43
C GLY A 99 -7.99 4.12 -14.51
N VAL A 100 -8.48 2.90 -14.25
CA VAL A 100 -9.89 2.54 -14.18
C VAL A 100 -10.21 2.21 -12.71
N LEU A 101 -11.37 2.65 -12.23
CA LEU A 101 -11.75 2.52 -10.81
C LEU A 101 -12.82 1.44 -10.58
N ASN A 102 -13.41 0.93 -11.65
CA ASN A 102 -14.54 -0.01 -11.60
C ASN A 102 -14.24 -1.36 -12.26
N ASP A 103 -12.97 -1.77 -12.25
CA ASP A 103 -12.64 -3.13 -12.63
C ASP A 103 -13.20 -4.16 -11.63
N ALA A 104 -13.32 -5.40 -12.09
CA ALA A 104 -13.75 -6.49 -11.23
C ALA A 104 -12.76 -6.69 -10.06
N GLY A 105 -13.27 -6.65 -8.83
CA GLY A 105 -12.45 -6.75 -7.62
C GLY A 105 -11.93 -5.41 -7.08
N GLU A 106 -12.32 -4.30 -7.69
CA GLU A 106 -11.92 -2.94 -7.30
C GLU A 106 -13.07 -2.10 -6.72
N ILE A 107 -14.28 -2.65 -6.71
CA ILE A 107 -15.52 -2.02 -6.21
C ILE A 107 -15.93 -2.67 -4.89
N TYR A 108 -16.21 -1.84 -3.89
CA TYR A 108 -16.61 -2.25 -2.55
C TYR A 108 -17.84 -1.45 -2.11
N GLU A 109 -19.01 -2.08 -2.09
CA GLU A 109 -20.24 -1.50 -1.54
C GLU A 109 -20.17 -1.52 0.00
N VAL A 110 -19.58 -0.48 0.58
CA VAL A 110 -19.22 -0.41 2.02
C VAL A 110 -20.44 -0.53 2.92
N GLY A 111 -21.57 0.06 2.51
CA GLY A 111 -22.84 -0.04 3.21
C GLY A 111 -23.69 1.22 3.11
N THR A 112 -24.80 1.23 3.85
CA THR A 112 -25.77 2.33 3.87
C THR A 112 -25.66 3.11 5.17
N LEU A 113 -25.42 4.41 5.06
CA LEU A 113 -25.41 5.36 6.17
C LEU A 113 -26.79 6.02 6.28
N THR A 114 -27.39 5.94 7.47
CA THR A 114 -28.77 6.38 7.73
C THR A 114 -28.80 7.42 8.83
N ASN A 115 -29.56 8.51 8.62
CA ASN A 115 -29.89 9.51 9.63
C ASN A 115 -28.68 10.00 10.46
N SER A 116 -27.64 10.42 9.75
CA SER A 116 -26.37 10.85 10.31
C SER A 116 -26.18 12.35 10.07
N THR A 117 -25.74 13.06 11.10
CA THR A 117 -25.28 14.46 11.03
C THR A 117 -23.80 14.56 10.63
N GLY A 118 -23.12 13.42 10.45
CA GLY A 118 -21.71 13.34 10.11
C GLY A 118 -20.75 13.68 11.25
N THR A 119 -21.26 14.13 12.41
CA THR A 119 -20.50 14.44 13.63
C THR A 119 -21.04 13.76 14.89
N ASP A 120 -22.11 12.98 14.75
CA ASP A 120 -22.78 12.20 15.80
C ASP A 120 -22.09 10.86 16.11
N GLY A 121 -21.02 10.54 15.39
CA GLY A 121 -20.26 9.30 15.55
C GLY A 121 -20.87 8.10 14.82
N ILE A 122 -21.90 8.29 13.98
CA ILE A 122 -22.44 7.26 13.10
C ILE A 122 -21.54 7.09 11.88
N PHE A 123 -21.22 5.84 11.54
CA PHE A 123 -20.41 5.48 10.37
C PHE A 123 -20.86 4.15 9.79
N VAL A 124 -20.49 3.92 8.53
CA VAL A 124 -20.45 2.58 7.94
C VAL A 124 -19.01 2.11 7.84
N ALA A 125 -18.82 0.79 7.86
CA ALA A 125 -17.49 0.21 7.79
C ALA A 125 -17.46 -1.08 6.98
N MET A 126 -16.33 -1.29 6.30
CA MET A 126 -16.03 -2.53 5.60
C MET A 126 -14.54 -2.86 5.74
N ASP A 127 -14.24 -4.14 5.87
CA ASP A 127 -12.87 -4.64 5.82
C ASP A 127 -12.43 -4.82 4.36
N ILE A 128 -11.38 -4.10 3.97
CA ILE A 128 -10.84 -4.06 2.62
C ILE A 128 -9.58 -4.94 2.54
N PRO A 129 -9.62 -6.08 1.84
CA PRO A 129 -8.43 -6.89 1.59
C PRO A 129 -7.56 -6.24 0.50
N VAL A 130 -6.28 -6.03 0.81
CA VAL A 130 -5.28 -5.55 -0.16
C VAL A 130 -4.78 -6.75 -0.98
N PRO A 131 -4.97 -6.77 -2.31
CA PRO A 131 -4.52 -7.89 -3.13
C PRO A 131 -3.02 -8.13 -3.02
N THR A 132 -2.60 -9.39 -3.02
CA THR A 132 -1.16 -9.74 -3.05
C THR A 132 -0.49 -9.36 -4.37
N THR A 133 -1.27 -9.01 -5.39
CA THR A 133 -0.81 -8.54 -6.70
C THR A 133 -0.53 -7.03 -6.71
N ALA A 134 -1.09 -6.27 -5.77
CA ALA A 134 -0.89 -4.82 -5.63
C ALA A 134 0.47 -4.52 -4.98
N ASN A 135 1.58 -4.91 -5.62
CA ASN A 135 2.91 -4.79 -5.01
C ASN A 135 3.61 -3.48 -5.36
N ASN A 136 4.01 -2.73 -4.34
CA ASN A 136 4.91 -1.56 -4.41
C ASN A 136 4.42 -0.45 -5.33
N ALA A 137 3.12 -0.17 -5.30
CA ALA A 137 2.51 0.91 -6.05
C ALA A 137 1.70 1.83 -5.13
N THR A 138 1.74 3.12 -5.44
CA THR A 138 0.73 4.06 -4.98
C THR A 138 -0.50 3.91 -5.87
N THR A 139 -1.65 3.60 -5.29
CA THR A 139 -2.93 3.52 -5.99
C THR A 139 -3.92 4.56 -5.47
N ARG A 140 -4.87 4.97 -6.31
CA ARG A 140 -5.96 5.87 -5.92
C ARG A 140 -7.15 5.08 -5.40
N ILE A 141 -7.74 5.59 -4.34
CA ILE A 141 -9.06 5.20 -3.87
C ILE A 141 -10.01 6.39 -4.02
N ARG A 142 -11.22 6.12 -4.53
CA ARG A 142 -12.36 7.03 -4.52
C ARG A 142 -13.44 6.48 -3.62
N ILE A 143 -13.97 7.32 -2.73
CA ILE A 143 -15.17 7.03 -1.96
C ILE A 143 -16.30 7.88 -2.52
N THR A 144 -17.43 7.27 -2.85
CA THR A 144 -18.68 7.99 -3.15
C THR A 144 -19.66 7.81 -2.00
N LYS A 145 -20.38 8.89 -1.70
CA LYS A 145 -21.59 8.90 -0.88
C LYS A 145 -22.72 9.38 -1.76
N THR A 146 -23.80 8.61 -1.85
CA THR A 146 -24.91 8.92 -2.76
C THR A 146 -26.23 8.59 -2.10
N TYR A 147 -27.15 9.56 -2.06
CA TYR A 147 -28.52 9.35 -1.61
C TYR A 147 -29.18 8.17 -2.32
N THR A 148 -29.98 7.41 -1.58
CA THR A 148 -30.71 6.26 -2.10
C THR A 148 -32.11 6.22 -1.52
N ASP A 149 -33.06 5.71 -2.30
CA ASP A 149 -34.37 5.28 -1.84
C ASP A 149 -34.45 3.73 -1.82
N GLU A 150 -35.60 3.18 -1.41
CA GLU A 150 -35.81 1.73 -1.31
C GLU A 150 -35.71 1.00 -2.66
N GLU A 151 -35.90 1.70 -3.78
CA GLU A 151 -35.87 1.13 -5.13
C GLU A 151 -34.53 1.34 -5.85
N SER A 152 -33.64 2.16 -5.26
CA SER A 152 -32.32 2.45 -5.79
C SER A 152 -31.29 1.43 -5.31
N VAL A 153 -30.52 0.88 -6.26
CA VAL A 153 -29.33 0.09 -5.96
C VAL A 153 -28.11 1.00 -5.77
N ALA A 154 -27.07 0.51 -5.10
CA ALA A 154 -25.82 1.25 -4.97
C ALA A 154 -25.22 1.57 -6.35
N VAL A 155 -24.82 2.83 -6.54
CA VAL A 155 -24.18 3.28 -7.77
C VAL A 155 -22.72 2.81 -7.79
N ILE A 156 -22.44 1.84 -8.65
CA ILE A 156 -21.09 1.28 -8.86
C ILE A 156 -20.31 1.96 -9.98
N ASN A 157 -20.72 3.17 -10.36
CA ASN A 157 -20.00 4.03 -11.31
C ASN A 157 -19.19 5.09 -10.53
N PRO A 158 -17.85 5.06 -10.53
CA PRO A 158 -17.01 6.00 -9.79
C PRO A 158 -17.10 7.43 -10.33
N CYS A 159 -17.73 7.61 -11.49
CA CYS A 159 -17.87 8.87 -12.20
C CYS A 159 -19.26 9.48 -12.05
N ALA A 160 -20.12 8.95 -11.18
CA ALA A 160 -21.50 9.41 -11.04
C ALA A 160 -21.90 9.54 -9.58
N ILE A 161 -22.69 10.57 -9.31
CA ILE A 161 -23.50 10.70 -8.11
C ILE A 161 -24.92 10.86 -8.61
N SER A 162 -25.65 9.76 -8.60
CA SER A 162 -26.95 9.64 -9.23
C SER A 162 -27.83 8.70 -8.44
N PHE A 163 -29.13 8.76 -8.67
CA PHE A 163 -30.08 7.82 -8.07
C PHE A 163 -31.24 7.59 -9.03
N SER A 164 -32.02 6.54 -8.78
CA SER A 164 -33.17 6.19 -9.61
C SER A 164 -34.47 6.39 -8.83
N PRO A 165 -34.98 7.65 -8.72
CA PRO A 165 -36.18 7.94 -7.94
C PRO A 165 -37.34 7.08 -8.41
N PHE A 166 -37.86 6.24 -7.52
CA PHE A 166 -39.02 5.37 -7.79
C PHE A 166 -38.90 4.55 -9.09
N GLY A 167 -37.68 4.13 -9.45
CA GLY A 167 -37.43 3.34 -10.66
C GLY A 167 -37.61 4.08 -11.99
N PHE A 168 -37.72 5.42 -12.00
CA PHE A 168 -37.92 6.20 -13.23
C PHE A 168 -36.64 6.41 -14.09
N GLY A 169 -35.54 5.75 -13.74
CA GLY A 169 -34.25 5.88 -14.42
C GLY A 169 -33.29 6.81 -13.67
N GLU A 170 -32.07 6.93 -14.17
CA GLU A 170 -30.98 7.62 -13.50
C GLU A 170 -31.09 9.15 -13.64
N PHE A 171 -31.03 9.85 -12.50
CA PHE A 171 -30.96 11.32 -12.42
C PHE A 171 -29.76 11.75 -11.56
N PRO A 172 -29.22 12.98 -11.76
CA PRO A 172 -28.27 13.57 -10.83
C PRO A 172 -28.78 13.50 -9.40
N GLY A 173 -27.90 13.11 -8.49
CA GLY A 173 -28.26 12.78 -7.11
C GLY A 173 -27.82 13.81 -6.09
N TYR A 174 -27.84 13.35 -4.85
CA TYR A 174 -27.37 14.07 -3.68
C TYR A 174 -26.17 13.32 -3.12
N GLY A 175 -25.04 13.98 -2.89
CA GLY A 175 -23.84 13.28 -2.45
C GLY A 175 -22.53 14.00 -2.65
N GLN A 176 -21.44 13.29 -2.41
CA GLN A 176 -20.08 13.76 -2.64
C GLN A 176 -19.13 12.59 -2.92
N ALA A 177 -18.04 12.86 -3.64
CA ALA A 177 -16.95 11.94 -3.86
C ALA A 177 -15.63 12.50 -3.30
N LEU A 178 -14.74 11.62 -2.85
CA LEU A 178 -13.46 11.99 -2.25
C LEU A 178 -12.37 11.01 -2.67
N ASP A 179 -11.27 11.55 -3.20
CA ASP A 179 -10.11 10.77 -3.65
C ASP A 179 -8.92 10.93 -2.71
N PHE A 180 -8.27 9.82 -2.33
CA PHE A 180 -6.99 9.84 -1.63
C PHE A 180 -6.07 8.71 -2.10
N ILE A 181 -4.84 8.66 -1.61
CA ILE A 181 -3.83 7.69 -2.06
C ILE A 181 -3.62 6.59 -1.03
N LEU A 182 -3.54 5.35 -1.50
CA LEU A 182 -2.99 4.22 -0.76
C LEU A 182 -1.55 3.97 -1.19
N ASN A 183 -0.63 3.89 -0.23
CA ASN A 183 0.75 3.48 -0.48
C ASN A 183 0.90 2.01 -0.10
N VAL A 184 0.89 1.13 -1.11
CA VAL A 184 0.95 -0.31 -0.89
C VAL A 184 2.39 -0.76 -0.75
N ASN A 185 2.75 -1.15 0.46
CA ASN A 185 4.04 -1.72 0.80
C ASN A 185 3.96 -3.24 0.78
N THR A 186 5.04 -3.92 0.41
CA THR A 186 5.14 -5.34 0.73
C THR A 186 5.50 -5.51 2.21
N LEU A 187 4.74 -6.30 2.97
CA LEU A 187 5.19 -6.85 4.27
C LEU A 187 6.26 -7.93 4.02
N SER A 188 7.40 -7.49 3.52
CA SER A 188 8.58 -8.33 3.37
C SER A 188 9.49 -8.07 4.55
N ASN A 189 9.63 -9.03 5.49
CA ASN A 189 10.87 -9.06 6.28
C ASN A 189 12.02 -9.04 5.27
N PRO A 190 12.97 -8.11 5.39
CA PRO A 190 14.00 -7.95 4.38
C PRO A 190 14.69 -9.30 4.17
N ALA A 191 14.60 -9.81 2.94
CA ALA A 191 15.53 -10.83 2.47
C ALA A 191 16.96 -10.34 2.80
N PHE A 192 17.87 -11.26 3.11
CA PHE A 192 19.25 -10.92 3.43
C PHE A 192 19.80 -9.98 2.36
N ASP A 193 20.08 -8.76 2.77
CA ASP A 193 20.69 -7.77 1.91
C ASP A 193 22.18 -8.08 1.85
N ALA A 194 22.56 -8.82 0.81
CA ALA A 194 23.92 -9.31 0.62
C ALA A 194 24.96 -8.18 0.58
N GLN A 195 24.58 -6.95 0.23
CA GLN A 195 25.51 -5.81 0.22
C GLN A 195 25.84 -5.31 1.63
N SER A 196 24.92 -5.53 2.58
CA SER A 196 25.08 -5.12 3.97
C SER A 196 25.71 -6.19 4.88
N LEU A 197 25.99 -7.38 4.33
CA LEU A 197 26.59 -8.50 5.06
C LEU A 197 28.08 -8.61 4.74
N SER A 198 28.93 -8.61 5.77
CA SER A 198 30.37 -8.90 5.62
C SER A 198 30.81 -10.03 6.54
N ILE A 199 31.72 -10.89 6.05
CA ILE A 199 32.31 -12.00 6.79
C ILE A 199 33.83 -11.92 6.63
N TYR A 200 34.56 -11.68 7.72
CA TYR A 200 36.01 -11.49 7.67
C TYR A 200 36.72 -11.89 8.98
N PRO A 201 38.02 -12.24 8.93
CA PRO A 201 38.76 -12.54 7.72
C PRO A 201 38.33 -13.90 7.13
N VAL A 202 38.38 -14.00 5.80
CA VAL A 202 38.32 -15.28 5.10
C VAL A 202 39.52 -15.30 4.15
N PRO A 203 40.54 -16.15 4.36
CA PRO A 203 40.63 -17.22 5.36
C PRO A 203 40.73 -16.76 6.84
N ALA A 204 40.19 -17.56 7.76
CA ALA A 204 40.18 -17.31 9.20
C ALA A 204 41.23 -18.19 9.91
N LYS A 205 41.95 -17.62 10.89
CA LYS A 205 42.90 -18.36 11.74
C LYS A 205 42.28 -18.79 13.06
N ASN A 206 41.89 -17.81 13.88
CA ASN A 206 41.33 -18.07 15.21
C ASN A 206 39.86 -17.67 15.29
N SER A 207 39.46 -16.63 14.56
CA SER A 207 38.09 -16.12 14.61
C SER A 207 37.64 -15.60 13.23
N LEU A 208 36.32 -15.54 13.07
CA LEU A 208 35.65 -14.82 12.01
C LEU A 208 34.62 -13.87 12.63
N THR A 209 34.47 -12.71 12.03
CA THR A 209 33.48 -11.69 12.38
C THR A 209 32.45 -11.60 11.27
N ILE A 210 31.18 -11.58 11.66
CA ILE A 210 30.03 -11.37 10.79
C ILE A 210 29.41 -10.04 11.16
N THR A 211 29.28 -9.13 10.19
CA THR A 211 28.58 -7.85 10.37
C THR A 211 27.38 -7.76 9.44
N TYR A 212 26.27 -7.25 9.96
CA TYR A 212 25.03 -7.04 9.22
C TYR A 212 24.31 -5.80 9.75
N LYS A 213 23.43 -5.21 8.94
CA LYS A 213 22.67 -4.00 9.31
C LYS A 213 21.70 -4.17 10.48
N SER A 214 21.42 -5.41 10.90
CA SER A 214 20.53 -5.74 12.01
C SER A 214 20.96 -7.04 12.71
N ALA A 215 20.32 -7.37 13.82
CA ALA A 215 20.47 -8.67 14.46
C ALA A 215 20.14 -9.83 13.50
N ILE A 216 20.82 -10.97 13.66
CA ILE A 216 20.62 -12.21 12.90
C ILE A 216 20.11 -13.29 13.87
N GLY A 217 19.23 -14.18 13.40
CA GLY A 217 18.63 -15.23 14.23
C GLY A 217 19.66 -16.24 14.74
N SER A 218 20.34 -16.94 13.82
CA SER A 218 21.37 -17.92 14.18
C SER A 218 22.43 -18.10 13.09
N LEU A 219 23.55 -18.72 13.46
CA LEU A 219 24.57 -19.21 12.54
C LEU A 219 24.91 -20.67 12.85
N HIS A 220 25.21 -21.42 11.81
CA HIS A 220 25.61 -22.80 11.88
C HIS A 220 26.83 -23.00 10.96
N ILE A 221 27.87 -23.70 11.42
CA ILE A 221 29.05 -24.04 10.62
C ILE A 221 29.07 -25.54 10.40
N TYR A 222 29.23 -25.96 9.16
CA TYR A 222 29.28 -27.37 8.75
C TYR A 222 30.64 -27.70 8.13
N ASN A 223 31.14 -28.91 8.37
CA ASN A 223 32.30 -29.44 7.67
C ASN A 223 31.93 -29.96 6.26
N GLN A 224 32.91 -30.46 5.51
CA GLN A 224 32.71 -30.96 4.13
C GLN A 224 31.80 -32.21 4.04
N LEU A 225 31.62 -32.92 5.15
CA LEU A 225 30.70 -34.06 5.24
C LEU A 225 29.27 -33.63 5.58
N GLY A 226 29.01 -32.33 5.74
CA GLY A 226 27.71 -31.79 6.14
C GLY A 226 27.42 -31.92 7.64
N GLN A 227 28.41 -32.30 8.46
CA GLN A 227 28.24 -32.36 9.91
C GLN A 227 28.33 -30.96 10.51
N GLU A 228 27.38 -30.60 11.38
CA GLU A 228 27.42 -29.34 12.14
C GLU A 228 28.54 -29.39 13.18
N VAL A 229 29.48 -28.45 13.09
CA VAL A 229 30.64 -28.34 13.99
C VAL A 229 30.57 -27.11 14.89
N HIS A 230 29.69 -26.16 14.60
CA HIS A 230 29.45 -24.99 15.45
C HIS A 230 28.04 -24.43 15.24
N LYS A 231 27.45 -23.88 16.31
CA LYS A 231 26.15 -23.20 16.27
C LYS A 231 26.10 -22.06 17.28
N LYS A 232 25.50 -20.94 16.90
CA LYS A 232 25.24 -19.79 17.78
C LYS A 232 23.90 -19.12 17.43
N THR A 233 23.16 -18.69 18.43
CA THR A 233 21.83 -18.04 18.30
C THR A 233 21.86 -16.64 18.91
N GLY A 234 20.91 -15.78 18.53
CA GLY A 234 20.77 -14.44 19.11
C GLY A 234 21.95 -13.54 18.74
N LEU A 235 22.25 -13.44 17.45
CA LEU A 235 23.40 -12.70 16.95
C LEU A 235 23.05 -11.21 16.88
N GLY A 236 23.89 -10.36 17.47
CA GLY A 236 23.79 -8.91 17.27
C GLY A 236 24.19 -8.49 15.84
N PRO A 237 24.09 -7.19 15.52
CA PRO A 237 24.55 -6.63 14.23
C PRO A 237 26.01 -6.96 13.91
N GLU A 238 26.84 -7.16 14.93
CA GLU A 238 28.20 -7.67 14.81
C GLU A 238 28.37 -8.87 15.73
N THR A 239 28.90 -9.98 15.19
CA THR A 239 29.23 -11.16 15.98
C THR A 239 30.56 -11.77 15.57
N THR A 240 31.42 -11.98 16.56
CA THR A 240 32.64 -12.77 16.41
C THR A 240 32.38 -14.24 16.83
N VAL A 241 32.92 -15.15 16.03
CA VAL A 241 32.89 -16.61 16.24
C VAL A 241 34.31 -17.12 16.34
N ASP A 242 34.59 -17.87 17.41
CA ASP A 242 35.87 -18.58 17.58
C ASP A 242 35.86 -19.86 16.75
N VAL A 243 36.86 -19.99 15.87
CA VAL A 243 37.09 -21.14 15.00
C VAL A 243 38.47 -21.77 15.23
N SER A 244 39.19 -21.37 16.27
CA SER A 244 40.54 -21.85 16.58
C SER A 244 40.61 -23.37 16.73
N ASN A 245 39.55 -23.99 17.25
CA ASN A 245 39.44 -25.44 17.45
C ASN A 245 39.05 -26.22 16.18
N LEU A 246 38.76 -25.54 15.06
CA LEU A 246 38.44 -26.21 13.81
C LEU A 246 39.73 -26.60 13.08
N ALA A 247 39.76 -27.80 12.51
CA ALA A 247 40.85 -28.25 11.66
C ALA A 247 40.97 -27.37 10.40
N VAL A 248 42.19 -27.24 9.89
CA VAL A 248 42.48 -26.54 8.62
C VAL A 248 41.65 -27.13 7.50
N GLY A 249 40.93 -26.29 6.75
CA GLY A 249 40.07 -26.77 5.67
C GLY A 249 38.91 -25.83 5.30
N VAL A 250 38.05 -26.34 4.41
CA VAL A 250 36.85 -25.64 3.92
C VAL A 250 35.64 -25.98 4.80
N TYR A 251 34.85 -24.96 5.14
CA TYR A 251 33.60 -25.08 5.86
C TYR A 251 32.47 -24.30 5.18
N ILE A 252 31.24 -24.67 5.53
CA ILE A 252 30.02 -24.01 5.10
C ILE A 252 29.43 -23.26 6.29
N LEU A 253 29.37 -21.93 6.22
CA LEU A 253 28.67 -21.08 7.17
C LEU A 253 27.25 -20.83 6.66
N LYS A 254 26.25 -21.19 7.46
CA LYS A 254 24.83 -20.91 7.17
C LYS A 254 24.30 -19.92 8.20
N LEU A 255 23.84 -18.77 7.74
CA LEU A 255 23.20 -17.72 8.55
C LEU A 255 21.70 -17.80 8.37
N PHE A 256 20.95 -17.73 9.46
CA PHE A 256 19.51 -17.80 9.48
C PHE A 256 18.94 -16.52 10.07
N ASN A 257 17.98 -15.92 9.37
CA ASN A 257 17.05 -14.97 9.97
C ASN A 257 15.70 -15.68 10.19
N GLU A 258 14.66 -14.93 10.55
CA GLU A 258 13.33 -15.51 10.83
C GLU A 258 12.67 -16.18 9.61
N LYS A 259 13.11 -15.91 8.37
CA LYS A 259 12.46 -16.39 7.15
C LYS A 259 13.34 -17.30 6.28
N GLU A 260 14.62 -16.99 6.14
CA GLU A 260 15.49 -17.64 5.18
C GLU A 260 16.90 -17.90 5.73
N ALA A 261 17.62 -18.77 5.01
CA ALA A 261 19.01 -19.08 5.31
C ALA A 261 19.92 -18.72 4.14
N LYS A 262 21.01 -18.01 4.40
CA LYS A 262 22.09 -17.74 3.44
C LYS A 262 23.31 -18.59 3.76
N THR A 263 24.01 -19.04 2.73
CA THR A 263 25.13 -19.97 2.84
C THR A 263 26.39 -19.35 2.26
N PHE A 264 27.49 -19.45 2.99
CA PHE A 264 28.80 -18.92 2.63
C PHE A 264 29.85 -20.01 2.77
N LYS A 265 30.83 -19.99 1.87
CA LYS A 265 32.02 -20.84 1.98
C LYS A 265 33.08 -20.06 2.76
N ILE A 266 33.62 -20.67 3.83
CA ILE A 266 34.72 -20.10 4.60
C ILE A 266 35.91 -21.06 4.59
N PHE A 267 37.11 -20.51 4.77
CA PHE A 267 38.37 -21.25 4.78
C PHE A 267 39.04 -21.06 6.14
N LYS A 268 39.42 -22.16 6.80
CA LYS A 268 40.19 -22.19 8.05
C LYS A 268 41.65 -22.49 7.73
N GLU A 269 42.55 -21.66 8.23
CA GLU A 269 44.03 -21.80 8.17
C GLU A 269 44.64 -22.16 9.52
#